data_AF-A0A3B3R8K0-F1
#
_entry.id   AF-A0A3B3R8K0-F1
#
_cell.length_a   1.000
_cell.length_b   1.000
_cell.length_c   1.000
_cell.angle_alpha   90.00
_cell.angle_beta   90.00
_cell.angle_gamma   90.00
#
_symmetry.space_group_name_H-M   'P 1'
#
loop_
_entity.id
_entity.type
_entity.pdbx_description
1 polymer ?
#
loop_
_entity_poly.entity_id
_entity_poly.type
_entity_poly.pdbx_seq_one_letter_code
_entity_poly.pdbx_strand_id
1 'polypeptide(L)'
;MEEKRGTTEDRASAGDPSDQSAERSSASENNAADPRRNRLKLFNKVMEKSLQRLIADASFHRFAKTFHPFYKQNPQLTESIHKQFISQLQTAIQDDIAQIMEEGNLHCKLEELDLLEAAAKESTDPAWRPSGAPERDLCSFVVPYYQQQRQYLRRELKKLRKENAALAQRVLAGRDRISQSEQRIAADVAEWRVGPVSCSILEAIGSLSPSQNFDHL
;
A
#
# COMPACT_ATOMS: atom_id res chain seq x y z
N MET A 1 0.05 51.73 -7.06
CA MET A 1 -1.04 52.50 -6.44
C MET A 1 -2.33 51.74 -6.69
N GLU A 2 -3.03 51.43 -5.60
CA GLU A 2 -4.46 51.07 -5.46
C GLU A 2 -4.99 49.89 -6.28
N GLU A 3 -5.38 48.75 -5.70
CA GLU A 3 -6.38 48.46 -4.66
C GLU A 3 -7.84 48.75 -5.07
N LYS A 4 -8.69 47.72 -4.84
CA LYS A 4 -10.14 47.65 -4.53
C LYS A 4 -10.86 46.71 -5.52
N ARG A 5 -11.86 45.90 -5.18
CA ARG A 5 -12.68 45.45 -4.01
C ARG A 5 -13.49 44.26 -4.60
N GLY A 6 -13.95 43.20 -3.94
CA GLY A 6 -14.40 43.04 -2.57
C GLY A 6 -15.92 43.29 -2.44
N THR A 7 -16.77 42.29 -2.72
CA THR A 7 -18.18 42.14 -2.24
C THR A 7 -18.60 40.66 -2.41
N THR A 8 -18.57 39.78 -1.39
CA THR A 8 -19.61 39.42 -0.38
C THR A 8 -21.06 39.40 -0.85
N GLU A 9 -21.67 38.22 -0.90
CA GLU A 9 -23.07 38.01 -0.47
C GLU A 9 -23.21 36.65 0.23
N ASP A 10 -23.45 36.73 1.53
CA ASP A 10 -24.06 35.67 2.35
C ASP A 10 -25.55 35.59 2.05
N ARG A 11 -26.11 34.38 1.92
CA ARG A 11 -27.42 34.12 2.50
C ARG A 11 -27.65 32.63 2.79
N ALA A 12 -27.60 32.31 4.07
CA ALA A 12 -28.21 31.13 4.64
C ALA A 12 -29.74 31.22 4.55
N SER A 13 -30.41 30.11 4.24
CA SER A 13 -31.76 29.86 4.73
C SER A 13 -31.98 28.36 4.90
N ALA A 14 -32.26 27.99 6.15
CA ALA A 14 -32.71 26.69 6.58
C ALA A 14 -34.14 26.40 6.12
N GLY A 15 -34.47 25.11 5.99
CA GLY A 15 -35.82 24.57 5.76
C GLY A 15 -35.77 23.05 5.61
N ASP A 16 -36.34 22.35 6.60
CA ASP A 16 -36.29 20.90 6.90
C ASP A 16 -37.34 20.07 6.06
N PRO A 17 -37.60 18.76 6.28
CA PRO A 17 -37.73 17.77 5.21
C PRO A 17 -39.20 17.28 5.05
N SER A 18 -39.54 16.65 3.92
CA SER A 18 -40.74 15.81 3.82
C SER A 18 -40.66 14.84 2.64
N ASP A 19 -40.51 13.56 2.99
CA ASP A 19 -41.23 12.38 2.52
C ASP A 19 -41.99 12.44 1.18
N GLN A 20 -41.55 11.63 0.20
CA GLN A 20 -42.29 10.47 -0.32
C GLN A 20 -41.66 9.90 -1.61
N SER A 21 -41.32 8.62 -1.55
CA SER A 21 -41.62 7.57 -2.52
C SER A 21 -41.61 7.91 -4.02
N ALA A 22 -40.57 7.45 -4.73
CA ALA A 22 -40.69 7.11 -6.15
C ALA A 22 -39.83 5.88 -6.46
N GLU A 23 -40.47 4.71 -6.38
CA GLU A 23 -40.04 3.52 -7.09
C GLU A 23 -39.83 3.86 -8.58
N ARG A 24 -38.61 3.65 -9.07
CA ARG A 24 -38.35 3.40 -10.48
C ARG A 24 -37.52 2.14 -10.62
N SER A 25 -38.26 1.04 -10.77
CA SER A 25 -38.17 0.19 -11.94
C SER A 25 -36.76 -0.18 -12.41
N SER A 26 -36.34 -1.37 -11.98
CA SER A 26 -35.89 -2.45 -12.87
C SER A 26 -35.05 -2.05 -14.09
N ALA A 27 -33.75 -1.86 -13.88
CA ALA A 27 -32.77 -2.14 -14.93
C ALA A 27 -32.45 -3.65 -14.88
N SER A 28 -33.40 -4.45 -15.37
CA SER A 28 -33.08 -5.78 -15.88
C SER A 28 -32.41 -5.57 -17.24
N GLU A 29 -31.10 -5.49 -17.23
CA GLU A 29 -30.33 -5.90 -18.39
C GLU A 29 -29.66 -7.22 -18.04
N ASN A 30 -30.34 -8.26 -18.48
CA ASN A 30 -29.80 -9.56 -18.82
C ASN A 30 -28.43 -9.41 -19.50
N ASN A 31 -27.36 -9.37 -18.71
CA ASN A 31 -26.12 -9.95 -19.17
C ASN A 31 -26.40 -11.44 -19.26
N ALA A 32 -26.85 -11.89 -20.43
CA ALA A 32 -26.65 -13.25 -20.84
C ALA A 32 -25.17 -13.52 -20.59
N ALA A 33 -24.89 -14.21 -19.48
CA ALA A 33 -23.55 -14.54 -19.09
C ALA A 33 -23.02 -15.39 -20.24
N ASP A 34 -22.24 -14.75 -21.12
CA ASP A 34 -21.54 -15.42 -22.19
C ASP A 34 -20.94 -16.68 -21.58
N PRO A 35 -21.25 -17.88 -22.08
CA PRO A 35 -20.68 -19.12 -21.54
C PRO A 35 -19.14 -19.10 -21.49
N ARG A 36 -18.50 -18.18 -22.24
CA ARG A 36 -17.06 -17.88 -22.16
C ARG A 36 -16.62 -17.22 -20.85
N ARG A 37 -17.53 -16.57 -20.11
CA ARG A 37 -17.26 -15.79 -18.90
C ARG A 37 -17.40 -16.58 -17.59
N ASN A 38 -17.86 -17.82 -17.62
CA ASN A 38 -17.94 -18.65 -16.41
C ASN A 38 -17.12 -19.92 -16.62
N ARG A 39 -15.85 -19.84 -16.21
CA ARG A 39 -14.88 -20.93 -16.39
C ARG A 39 -15.32 -22.22 -15.71
N LEU A 40 -15.99 -22.12 -14.56
CA LEU A 40 -16.52 -23.27 -13.83
C LEU A 40 -17.60 -24.02 -14.62
N LYS A 41 -18.57 -23.29 -15.20
CA LYS A 41 -19.62 -23.90 -16.05
C LYS A 41 -19.01 -24.58 -17.27
N LEU A 42 -17.99 -23.96 -17.88
CA LEU A 42 -17.27 -24.56 -19.00
C LEU A 42 -16.54 -25.84 -18.57
N PHE A 43 -15.84 -25.82 -17.43
CA PHE A 43 -15.17 -26.98 -16.86
C PHE A 43 -16.15 -28.13 -16.63
N ASN A 44 -17.24 -27.89 -15.89
CA ASN A 44 -18.27 -28.91 -15.60
C ASN A 44 -18.83 -29.53 -16.89
N LYS A 45 -19.12 -28.70 -17.90
CA LYS A 45 -19.61 -29.15 -19.20
C LYS A 45 -18.59 -30.01 -19.96
N VAL A 46 -17.31 -29.66 -19.91
CA VAL A 46 -16.24 -30.45 -20.55
C VAL A 46 -16.06 -31.78 -19.84
N MET A 47 -16.07 -31.80 -18.51
CA MET A 47 -15.96 -33.03 -17.72
C MET A 47 -17.13 -33.98 -17.97
N GLU A 48 -18.36 -33.45 -17.93
CA GLU A 48 -19.57 -34.23 -18.22
C GLU A 48 -19.53 -34.84 -19.62
N LYS A 49 -19.20 -34.04 -20.65
CA LYS A 49 -19.10 -34.54 -22.03
C LYS A 49 -18.00 -35.58 -22.21
N SER A 50 -16.89 -35.43 -21.50
CA SER A 50 -15.77 -36.39 -21.56
C SER A 50 -16.17 -37.72 -20.95
N LEU A 51 -16.87 -37.70 -19.81
CA LEU A 51 -17.43 -38.89 -19.17
C LEU A 51 -18.47 -39.58 -20.05
N GLN A 52 -19.37 -38.82 -20.66
CA GLN A 52 -20.35 -39.36 -21.61
C GLN A 52 -19.68 -40.07 -22.79
N ARG A 53 -18.61 -39.49 -23.35
CA ARG A 53 -17.85 -40.15 -24.43
C ARG A 53 -17.17 -41.43 -23.98
N LEU A 54 -16.53 -41.41 -22.81
CA LEU A 54 -15.91 -42.61 -22.23
C LEU A 54 -16.93 -43.75 -22.06
N ILE A 55 -18.11 -43.44 -21.53
CA ILE A 55 -19.19 -44.42 -21.35
C ILE A 55 -19.72 -44.93 -22.71
N ALA A 56 -19.86 -44.04 -23.70
CA ALA A 56 -20.29 -44.45 -25.04
C ALA A 56 -19.28 -45.42 -25.70
N ASP A 57 -17.99 -45.19 -25.50
CA ASP A 57 -16.93 -46.10 -25.98
C ASP A 57 -16.96 -47.45 -25.25
N ALA A 58 -17.34 -47.46 -23.97
CA ALA A 58 -17.58 -48.66 -23.17
C ALA A 58 -18.97 -49.28 -23.38
N SER A 59 -19.59 -49.09 -24.55
CA SER A 59 -20.93 -49.62 -24.87
C SER A 59 -21.08 -51.14 -24.66
N PHE A 60 -22.31 -51.56 -24.31
CA PHE A 60 -22.65 -52.97 -24.12
C PHE A 60 -22.33 -53.83 -25.36
N HIS A 61 -22.54 -53.30 -26.56
CA HIS A 61 -22.24 -54.01 -27.81
C HIS A 61 -20.75 -54.43 -27.90
N ARG A 62 -19.83 -53.50 -27.56
CA ARG A 62 -18.39 -53.79 -27.55
C ARG A 62 -18.04 -54.79 -26.43
N PHE A 63 -18.64 -54.63 -25.26
CA PHE A 63 -18.47 -55.54 -24.13
C PHE A 63 -18.91 -56.97 -24.47
N ALA A 64 -20.14 -57.15 -24.96
CA ALA A 64 -20.70 -58.45 -25.34
C ALA A 64 -19.93 -59.11 -26.49
N LYS A 65 -19.46 -58.32 -27.48
CA LYS A 65 -18.61 -58.83 -28.57
C LYS A 65 -17.27 -59.36 -28.06
N THR A 66 -16.68 -58.70 -27.07
CA THR A 66 -15.38 -59.07 -26.49
C THR A 66 -15.52 -60.30 -25.58
N PHE A 67 -16.59 -60.37 -24.80
CA PHE A 67 -16.91 -61.47 -23.90
C PHE A 67 -17.99 -62.42 -24.49
N HIS A 68 -17.90 -62.69 -25.80
CA HIS A 68 -18.93 -63.43 -26.55
C HIS A 68 -19.28 -64.82 -25.99
N PRO A 69 -18.30 -65.66 -25.57
CA PRO A 69 -18.62 -66.98 -25.00
C PRO A 69 -19.49 -66.89 -23.74
N PHE A 70 -19.23 -65.87 -22.89
CA PHE A 70 -19.97 -65.63 -21.65
C PHE A 70 -21.37 -65.06 -21.94
N TYR A 71 -21.46 -64.10 -22.86
CA TYR A 71 -22.72 -63.54 -23.31
C TYR A 71 -23.67 -64.62 -23.86
N LYS A 72 -23.16 -65.55 -24.68
CA LYS A 72 -23.94 -66.67 -25.21
C LYS A 72 -24.50 -67.60 -24.13
N GLN A 73 -23.77 -67.81 -23.05
CA GLN A 73 -24.22 -68.67 -21.95
C GLN A 73 -25.29 -67.99 -21.10
N ASN A 74 -25.08 -66.73 -20.71
CA ASN A 74 -25.99 -66.00 -19.84
C ASN A 74 -26.12 -64.52 -20.26
N PRO A 75 -27.00 -64.19 -21.21
CA PRO A 75 -27.18 -62.82 -21.71
C PRO A 75 -27.62 -61.85 -20.62
N GLN A 76 -28.57 -62.27 -19.78
CA GLN A 76 -29.15 -61.47 -18.68
C GLN A 76 -28.10 -61.08 -17.63
N LEU A 77 -27.29 -62.05 -17.20
CA LEU A 77 -26.20 -61.81 -16.24
C LEU A 77 -25.12 -60.91 -16.84
N THR A 78 -24.77 -61.13 -18.11
CA THR A 78 -23.78 -60.31 -18.81
C THR A 78 -24.23 -58.85 -18.91
N GLU A 79 -25.51 -58.61 -19.19
CA GLU A 79 -26.09 -57.28 -19.21
C GLU A 79 -26.12 -56.63 -17.82
N SER A 80 -26.45 -57.39 -16.76
CA SER A 80 -26.45 -56.86 -15.39
C SER A 80 -25.04 -56.46 -14.94
N ILE A 81 -24.03 -57.28 -15.23
CA ILE A 81 -22.62 -57.01 -14.92
C ILE A 81 -22.16 -55.74 -15.64
N HIS A 82 -22.47 -55.59 -16.93
CA HIS A 82 -22.09 -54.39 -17.69
C HIS A 82 -22.75 -53.13 -17.12
N LYS A 83 -24.06 -53.17 -16.83
CA LYS A 83 -24.77 -52.04 -16.21
C LYS A 83 -24.17 -51.66 -14.86
N GLN A 84 -23.85 -52.64 -14.02
CA GLN A 84 -23.22 -52.41 -12.73
C GLN A 84 -21.82 -51.79 -12.89
N PHE A 85 -21.01 -52.33 -13.81
CA PHE A 85 -19.68 -51.80 -14.11
C PHE A 85 -19.73 -50.34 -14.56
N ILE A 86 -20.60 -50.00 -15.52
CA ILE A 86 -20.75 -48.62 -16.00
C ILE A 86 -21.22 -47.68 -14.90
N SER A 87 -22.21 -48.10 -14.10
CA SER A 87 -22.71 -47.31 -12.97
C SER A 87 -21.60 -47.03 -11.95
N GLN A 88 -20.88 -48.06 -11.52
CA GLN A 88 -19.78 -47.93 -10.56
C GLN A 88 -18.64 -47.06 -11.10
N LEU A 89 -18.25 -47.24 -12.37
CA LEU A 89 -17.22 -46.44 -13.03
C LEU A 89 -17.63 -44.97 -13.10
N GLN A 90 -18.89 -44.70 -13.49
CA GLN A 90 -19.40 -43.34 -13.61
C GLN A 90 -19.41 -42.64 -12.26
N THR A 91 -19.95 -43.29 -11.21
CA THR A 91 -19.98 -42.74 -9.86
C THR A 91 -18.58 -42.50 -9.33
N ALA A 92 -17.67 -43.47 -9.44
CA ALA A 92 -16.29 -43.32 -8.96
C ALA A 92 -15.58 -42.13 -9.62
N ILE A 93 -15.69 -41.98 -10.95
CA ILE A 93 -15.08 -40.84 -11.65
C ILE A 93 -15.72 -39.51 -11.21
N GLN A 94 -17.05 -39.46 -11.04
CA GLN A 94 -17.73 -38.24 -10.60
C GLN A 94 -17.33 -37.84 -9.18
N ASP A 95 -17.25 -38.81 -8.27
CA ASP A 95 -16.81 -38.61 -6.89
C ASP A 95 -15.36 -38.13 -6.84
N ASP A 96 -14.46 -38.75 -7.60
CA ASP A 96 -13.06 -38.35 -7.71
C ASP A 96 -12.91 -36.92 -8.25
N ILE A 97 -13.68 -36.56 -9.30
CA ILE A 97 -13.70 -35.18 -9.83
C ILE A 97 -14.17 -34.21 -8.76
N ALA A 98 -15.27 -34.52 -8.06
CA ALA A 98 -15.81 -33.66 -7.02
C ALA A 98 -14.80 -33.48 -5.87
N GLN A 99 -14.12 -34.56 -5.46
CA GLN A 99 -13.09 -34.52 -4.44
C GLN A 99 -11.91 -33.63 -4.87
N ILE A 100 -11.38 -33.82 -6.09
CA ILE A 100 -10.27 -32.99 -6.61
C ILE A 100 -10.68 -31.51 -6.72
N MET A 101 -11.93 -31.24 -7.10
CA MET A 101 -12.46 -29.87 -7.15
C MET A 101 -12.49 -29.21 -5.77
N GLU A 102 -12.92 -29.96 -4.76
CA GLU A 102 -13.00 -29.48 -3.38
C GLU A 102 -11.59 -29.28 -2.79
N GLU A 103 -10.71 -30.28 -2.88
CA GLU A 103 -9.32 -30.21 -2.42
C GLU A 103 -8.56 -29.05 -3.06
N GLY A 104 -8.76 -28.85 -4.37
CA GLY A 104 -8.16 -27.77 -5.13
C GLY A 104 -8.79 -26.40 -4.89
N ASN A 105 -9.91 -26.31 -4.15
CA ASN A 105 -10.76 -25.13 -4.05
C ASN A 105 -11.06 -24.52 -5.44
N LEU A 106 -11.31 -25.39 -6.43
CA LEU A 106 -11.30 -25.01 -7.83
C LEU A 106 -12.41 -24.01 -8.16
N HIS A 107 -13.57 -24.15 -7.50
CA HIS A 107 -14.69 -23.21 -7.63
C HIS A 107 -14.24 -21.77 -7.37
N CYS A 108 -13.70 -21.51 -6.17
CA CYS A 108 -13.26 -20.18 -5.76
C CYS A 108 -12.17 -19.63 -6.68
N LYS A 109 -11.20 -20.46 -7.09
CA LYS A 109 -10.10 -20.04 -7.97
C LYS A 109 -10.59 -19.65 -9.36
N LEU A 110 -11.52 -20.42 -9.95
CA LEU A 110 -12.06 -20.10 -11.27
C LEU A 110 -12.92 -18.84 -11.24
N GLU A 111 -13.70 -18.63 -10.17
CA GLU A 111 -14.45 -17.39 -9.97
C GLU A 111 -13.53 -16.18 -9.76
N GLU A 112 -12.47 -16.32 -8.96
CA GLU A 112 -11.47 -15.27 -8.77
C GLU A 112 -10.79 -14.90 -10.10
N LEU A 113 -10.47 -15.88 -10.94
CA LEU A 113 -9.94 -15.62 -12.29
C LEU A 113 -10.94 -14.88 -13.17
N ASP A 114 -12.23 -15.22 -13.12
CA ASP A 114 -13.29 -14.51 -13.84
C ASP A 114 -13.37 -13.04 -13.38
N LEU A 115 -13.22 -12.78 -12.08
CA LEU A 115 -13.18 -11.43 -11.50
C LEU A 115 -11.93 -10.64 -11.91
N LEU A 116 -10.74 -11.26 -11.83
CA LEU A 116 -9.48 -10.64 -12.22
C LEU A 116 -9.45 -10.28 -13.72
N GLU A 117 -9.96 -11.17 -14.57
CA GLU A 117 -10.11 -10.87 -16.00
C GLU A 117 -11.06 -9.69 -16.20
N ALA A 118 -12.20 -9.66 -15.49
CA ALA A 118 -13.14 -8.55 -15.59
C ALA A 118 -12.51 -7.21 -15.17
N ALA A 119 -11.74 -7.19 -14.09
CA ALA A 119 -11.03 -6.00 -13.62
C ALA A 119 -9.94 -5.54 -14.60
N ALA A 120 -9.31 -6.46 -15.31
CA ALA A 120 -8.22 -6.16 -16.25
C ALA A 120 -8.70 -5.84 -17.69
N LYS A 121 -10.00 -5.87 -17.98
CA LYS A 121 -10.55 -5.69 -19.35
C LYS A 121 -10.10 -4.41 -20.05
N GLU A 122 -9.89 -3.33 -19.30
CA GLU A 122 -9.52 -2.03 -19.85
C GLU A 122 -8.00 -1.84 -19.96
N SER A 123 -7.21 -2.74 -19.36
CA SER A 123 -5.75 -2.72 -19.46
C SER A 123 -5.33 -3.16 -20.86
N THR A 124 -4.76 -2.24 -21.63
CA THR A 124 -4.17 -2.53 -22.95
C THR A 124 -2.69 -2.92 -22.86
N ASP A 125 -2.06 -2.65 -21.73
CA ASP A 125 -0.65 -2.98 -21.50
C ASP A 125 -0.45 -4.50 -21.36
N PRO A 126 0.68 -5.03 -21.86
CA PRO A 126 1.01 -6.43 -21.68
C PRO A 126 1.14 -6.74 -20.18
N ALA A 127 0.42 -7.76 -19.72
CA ALA A 127 0.47 -8.20 -18.34
C ALA A 127 1.90 -8.62 -17.95
N TRP A 128 2.34 -8.21 -16.75
CA TRP A 128 3.65 -8.56 -16.22
C TRP A 128 3.83 -10.09 -16.17
N ARG A 129 5.07 -10.53 -16.45
CA ARG A 129 5.50 -11.93 -16.33
C ARG A 129 6.84 -11.94 -15.60
N PRO A 130 7.08 -12.94 -14.73
CA PRO A 130 8.39 -13.12 -14.11
C PRO A 130 9.48 -13.16 -15.18
N SER A 131 10.53 -12.37 -14.99
CA SER A 131 11.64 -12.29 -15.94
C SER A 131 12.56 -13.52 -15.87
N GLY A 132 12.43 -14.32 -14.80
CA GLY A 132 13.33 -15.44 -14.50
C GLY A 132 14.58 -15.01 -13.73
N ALA A 133 14.76 -13.70 -13.50
CA ALA A 133 15.81 -13.14 -12.66
C ALA A 133 15.17 -12.64 -11.34
N PRO A 134 15.38 -13.34 -10.20
CA PRO A 134 14.66 -13.06 -8.96
C PRO A 134 14.96 -11.66 -8.42
N GLU A 135 16.18 -11.14 -8.61
CA GLU A 135 16.55 -9.79 -8.17
C GLU A 135 15.71 -8.73 -8.89
N ARG A 136 15.47 -8.92 -10.19
CA ARG A 136 14.68 -7.99 -11.01
C ARG A 136 13.19 -8.06 -10.67
N ASP A 137 12.68 -9.27 -10.46
CA ASP A 137 11.28 -9.50 -10.11
C ASP A 137 10.97 -8.98 -8.69
N LEU A 138 11.93 -9.08 -7.76
CA LEU A 138 11.79 -8.50 -6.43
C LEU A 138 11.82 -6.96 -6.46
N CYS A 139 12.66 -6.36 -7.32
CA CYS A 139 12.75 -4.90 -7.44
C CYS A 139 11.37 -4.25 -7.70
N SER A 140 10.54 -4.82 -8.58
CA SER A 140 9.22 -4.24 -8.88
C SER A 140 8.32 -4.19 -7.64
N PHE A 141 8.42 -5.20 -6.78
CA PHE A 141 7.66 -5.29 -5.53
C PHE A 141 8.19 -4.35 -4.43
N VAL A 142 9.52 -4.23 -4.25
CA VAL A 142 10.10 -3.45 -3.14
C VAL A 142 10.23 -1.95 -3.43
N VAL A 143 10.27 -1.55 -4.71
CA VAL A 143 10.45 -0.15 -5.11
C VAL A 143 9.43 0.81 -4.50
N PRO A 144 8.11 0.53 -4.47
CA PRO A 144 7.13 1.42 -3.84
C PRO A 144 7.44 1.71 -2.37
N TYR A 145 7.85 0.70 -1.59
CA TYR A 145 8.20 0.87 -0.18
C TYR A 145 9.42 1.77 0.02
N TYR A 146 10.48 1.54 -0.76
CA TYR A 146 11.67 2.40 -0.69
C TYR A 146 11.40 3.82 -1.18
N GLN A 147 10.50 3.99 -2.15
CA GLN A 147 10.06 5.31 -2.58
C GLN A 147 9.33 6.04 -1.43
N GLN A 148 8.45 5.37 -0.70
CA GLN A 148 7.76 5.94 0.46
C GLN A 148 8.75 6.33 1.57
N GLN A 149 9.68 5.44 1.92
CA GLN A 149 10.72 5.73 2.92
C GLN A 149 11.59 6.92 2.50
N ARG A 150 12.00 6.97 1.23
CA ARG A 150 12.77 8.10 0.69
C ARG A 150 12.01 9.42 0.79
N GLN A 151 10.70 9.42 0.51
CA GLN A 151 9.86 10.61 0.64
C GLN A 151 9.78 11.08 2.09
N TYR A 152 9.59 10.15 3.03
CA TYR A 152 9.57 10.45 4.47
C TYR A 152 10.88 11.10 4.93
N LEU A 153 12.02 10.45 4.65
CA LEU A 153 13.34 10.98 5.05
C LEU A 153 13.63 12.36 4.46
N ARG A 154 13.21 12.61 3.22
CA ARG A 154 13.35 13.94 2.61
C ARG A 154 12.56 15.01 3.35
N ARG A 155 11.37 14.69 3.86
CA ARG A 155 10.55 15.63 4.65
C ARG A 155 11.22 15.95 5.98
N GLU A 156 11.66 14.92 6.71
CA GLU A 156 12.34 15.10 8.01
C GLU A 156 13.65 15.88 7.85
N LEU A 157 14.46 15.55 6.86
CA LEU A 157 15.71 16.25 6.60
C LEU A 157 15.48 17.72 6.22
N LYS A 158 14.40 18.04 5.49
CA LYS A 158 14.01 19.42 5.20
C LYS A 158 13.60 20.17 6.48
N LYS A 159 12.89 19.51 7.39
CA LYS A 159 12.50 20.08 8.69
C LYS A 159 13.74 20.39 9.54
N LEU A 160 14.62 19.42 9.73
CA LEU A 160 15.87 19.60 10.48
C LEU A 160 16.74 20.73 9.92
N ARG A 161 16.86 20.84 8.58
CA ARG A 161 17.64 21.93 7.97
C ARG A 161 17.06 23.31 8.27
N LYS A 162 15.74 23.45 8.26
CA LYS A 162 15.08 24.73 8.62
C LYS A 162 15.31 25.10 10.08
N GLU A 163 15.14 24.14 10.97
CA GLU A 163 15.35 24.34 12.41
C GLU A 163 16.80 24.68 12.72
N ASN A 164 17.76 23.95 12.13
CA ASN A 164 19.18 24.22 12.31
C ASN A 164 19.56 25.60 11.77
N ALA A 165 19.07 25.99 10.60
CA ALA A 165 19.30 27.33 10.07
C ALA A 165 18.76 28.43 11.00
N ALA A 166 17.56 28.27 11.54
CA ALA A 166 16.98 29.21 12.50
C ALA A 166 17.80 29.28 13.81
N LEU A 167 18.26 28.14 14.31
CA LEU A 167 19.13 28.07 15.50
C LEU A 167 20.49 28.74 15.24
N ALA A 168 21.11 28.49 14.08
CA ALA A 168 22.39 29.11 13.71
C ALA A 168 22.27 30.64 13.66
N GLN A 169 21.19 31.16 13.09
CA GLN A 169 20.92 32.60 13.07
C GLN A 169 20.75 33.16 14.49
N ARG A 170 20.05 32.46 15.38
CA ARG A 170 19.91 32.86 16.79
C ARG A 170 21.24 32.88 17.54
N VAL A 171 22.13 31.92 17.25
CA VAL A 171 23.47 31.87 17.84
C VAL A 171 24.32 33.05 17.38
N LEU A 172 24.31 33.38 16.09
CA LEU A 172 25.04 34.54 15.57
C LEU A 172 24.54 35.85 16.21
N ALA A 173 23.23 36.09 16.19
CA ALA A 173 22.64 37.25 16.86
C ALA A 173 22.88 37.27 18.38
N GLY A 174 23.03 36.10 19.01
CA GLY A 174 23.47 35.97 20.40
C GLY A 174 24.92 36.43 20.60
N ARG A 175 25.84 35.95 19.75
CA ARG A 175 27.26 36.32 19.77
C ARG A 175 27.45 37.82 19.55
N ASP A 176 26.75 38.41 18.58
CA ASP A 176 26.84 39.85 18.29
C ASP A 176 26.42 40.70 19.50
N ARG A 177 25.35 40.29 20.19
CA ARG A 177 24.90 40.96 21.43
C ARG A 177 25.93 40.86 22.55
N ILE A 178 26.56 39.70 22.71
CA ILE A 178 27.62 39.50 23.70
C ILE A 178 28.81 40.41 23.36
N SER A 179 29.30 40.39 22.12
CA SER A 179 30.43 41.23 21.72
C SER A 179 30.15 42.73 21.86
N GLN A 180 28.93 43.19 21.55
CA GLN A 180 28.53 44.58 21.80
C GLN A 180 28.51 44.91 23.30
N SER A 181 28.01 44.00 24.14
CA SER A 181 28.01 44.20 25.59
C SER A 181 29.43 44.23 26.17
N GLU A 182 30.32 43.36 25.70
CA GLU A 182 31.73 43.33 26.08
C GLU A 182 32.44 44.64 25.70
N GLN A 183 32.19 45.16 24.49
CA GLN A 183 32.74 46.44 24.05
C GLN A 183 32.26 47.61 24.92
N ARG A 184 30.97 47.64 25.28
CA ARG A 184 30.41 48.67 26.18
C ARG A 184 31.05 48.60 27.56
N ILE A 185 31.13 47.40 28.15
CA ILE A 185 31.79 47.20 29.45
C ILE A 185 33.25 47.65 29.39
N ALA A 186 33.99 47.30 28.32
CA ALA A 186 35.37 47.71 28.16
C ALA A 186 35.52 49.24 28.02
N ALA A 187 34.62 49.90 27.28
CA ALA A 187 34.59 51.34 27.13
C ALA A 187 34.29 52.04 28.47
N ASP A 188 33.26 51.58 29.19
CA ASP A 188 32.91 52.08 30.52
C ASP A 188 34.12 51.94 31.45
N VAL A 189 34.72 50.74 31.55
CA VAL A 189 35.91 50.49 32.38
C VAL A 189 37.08 51.40 32.03
N ALA A 190 37.30 51.69 30.75
CA ALA A 190 38.34 52.63 30.31
C ALA A 190 38.02 54.07 30.75
N GLU A 191 36.76 54.51 30.62
CA GLU A 191 36.30 55.81 31.10
C GLU A 191 36.50 55.95 32.62
N TRP A 192 36.07 54.95 33.41
CA TRP A 192 36.29 54.93 34.86
C TRP A 192 37.77 55.03 35.24
N ARG A 193 38.68 54.43 34.46
CA ARG A 193 40.12 54.47 34.70
C ARG A 193 40.76 55.82 34.39
N VAL A 194 40.19 56.60 33.47
CA VAL A 194 40.73 57.90 33.02
C VAL A 194 39.98 59.09 33.66
N GLY A 195 38.79 58.87 34.22
CA GLY A 195 37.97 59.91 34.84
C GLY A 195 38.62 60.59 36.06
N PRO A 196 38.20 61.82 36.39
CA PRO A 196 38.84 62.66 37.43
C PRO A 196 38.79 62.05 38.84
N VAL A 197 37.81 61.17 39.11
CA VAL A 197 37.64 60.49 40.40
C VAL A 197 38.71 59.42 40.63
N SER A 198 39.15 58.69 39.61
CA SER A 198 40.19 57.67 39.77
C SER A 198 41.60 58.26 39.81
N CYS A 199 41.87 59.32 39.04
CA CYS A 199 43.11 60.09 39.17
C CYS A 199 43.22 60.76 40.55
N SER A 200 42.15 61.40 41.03
CA SER A 200 42.16 62.02 42.38
C SER A 200 42.27 61.01 43.52
N ILE A 201 41.66 59.82 43.41
CA ILE A 201 41.84 58.75 44.40
C ILE A 201 43.27 58.19 44.38
N LEU A 202 43.88 58.00 43.20
CA LEU A 202 45.27 57.53 43.09
C LEU A 202 46.28 58.59 43.59
N GLU A 203 46.04 59.87 43.34
CA GLU A 203 46.81 60.98 43.91
C GLU A 203 46.66 61.08 45.43
N ALA A 204 45.43 60.93 45.95
CA ALA A 204 45.18 60.92 47.39
C ALA A 204 45.83 59.72 48.11
N ILE A 205 45.85 58.54 47.48
CA ILE A 205 46.50 57.35 48.04
C ILE A 205 48.03 57.46 47.94
N GLY A 206 48.58 58.04 46.87
CA GLY A 206 50.01 58.36 46.76
C GLY A 206 50.49 59.38 47.80
N SER A 207 49.61 60.29 48.22
CA SER A 207 49.85 61.23 49.34
C SER A 207 49.76 60.56 50.73
N LEU A 208 49.22 59.34 50.81
CA LEU A 208 49.04 58.59 52.07
C LEU A 208 50.06 57.45 52.23
N SER A 209 50.90 57.17 51.23
CA SER A 209 52.04 56.27 51.38
C SER A 209 53.22 56.98 52.07
N PRO A 210 53.66 56.53 53.26
CA PRO A 210 54.82 57.11 53.92
C PRO A 210 56.08 56.85 53.08
N SER A 211 56.88 57.88 52.85
CA SER A 211 58.25 57.71 52.35
C SER A 211 59.02 56.92 53.40
N GLN A 212 59.29 55.64 53.13
CA GLN A 212 60.34 54.92 53.85
C GLN A 212 61.68 55.51 53.41
N ASN A 213 62.12 56.57 54.10
CA ASN A 213 63.53 56.91 54.22
C ASN A 213 63.94 56.55 55.65
N PHE A 214 64.41 55.32 55.82
CA PHE A 214 65.49 55.09 56.78
C PHE A 214 66.71 55.76 56.17
N ASP A 215 67.27 56.79 56.82
CA ASP A 215 68.71 57.02 56.94
C ASP A 215 69.03 58.25 57.80
N HIS A 216 69.66 57.96 58.95
CA HIS A 216 70.66 58.74 59.68
C HIS A 216 70.47 60.25 59.97
N LEU A 217 70.12 60.60 61.22
CA LEU A 217 71.03 61.06 62.31
C LEU A 217 70.21 61.61 63.50
#